data_AF-A0A520IIQ2-F1
#
_entry.id   AF-A0A520IIQ2-F1
#
_cell.length_a   1.000
_cell.length_b   1.000
_cell.length_c   1.000
_cell.angle_alpha   90.00
_cell.angle_beta   90.00
_cell.angle_gamma   90.00
#
_symmetry.space_group_name_H-M   'P 1'
#
loop_
_entity.id
_entity.type
_entity.pdbx_description
1 polymer ?
#
loop_
_entity_poly.entity_id
_entity_poly.type
_entity_poly.pdbx_seq_one_letter_code
_entity_poly.pdbx_strand_id
1 'polypeptide(L)'
;MAGTIVSGSPGIYVIGVNTGTGTIRPFASIGQRNVIFNQAIVINKDGTGRLGAATLDPADISIVGNSFTARIDAALLPSTGFAFDRYGFNLWPRVGFAGNSDISDFAPDNALLSAVPEPASWALMIAGMGVAGAGLRRRRQVAAIA
;
A
#
# COMPACT_ATOMS: atom_id res chain seq x y z
N MET A 1 8.23 10.83 18.59
CA MET A 1 7.90 9.47 18.13
C MET A 1 6.38 9.35 18.12
N ALA A 2 5.76 8.79 17.07
CA ALA A 2 4.31 8.62 17.02
C ALA A 2 3.84 7.66 18.14
N GLY A 3 2.82 8.08 18.89
CA GLY A 3 2.25 7.29 19.99
C GLY A 3 1.41 6.10 19.51
N THR A 4 1.07 5.20 20.44
CA THR A 4 0.22 4.02 20.19
C THR A 4 -1.13 4.41 19.58
N ILE A 5 -1.61 3.62 18.62
CA ILE A 5 -2.96 3.74 18.06
C ILE A 5 -3.94 3.12 19.06
N VAL A 6 -4.71 3.98 19.73
CA VAL A 6 -5.67 3.57 20.77
C VAL A 6 -7.09 3.58 20.20
N SER A 7 -7.75 2.43 20.25
CA SER A 7 -9.17 2.31 19.90
C SER A 7 -10.03 3.19 20.81
N GLY A 8 -11.08 3.82 20.24
CA GLY A 8 -11.94 4.76 20.94
C GLY A 8 -11.36 6.17 21.14
N SER A 9 -10.08 6.39 20.86
CA SER A 9 -9.52 7.75 20.80
C SER A 9 -9.97 8.47 19.52
N PRO A 10 -10.16 9.81 19.53
CA PRO A 10 -10.52 10.55 18.34
C PRO A 10 -9.51 10.37 17.21
N GLY A 11 -10.01 10.35 15.98
CA GLY A 11 -9.22 10.40 14.76
C GLY A 11 -9.17 9.11 13.96
N ILE A 12 -8.78 9.27 12.70
CA ILE A 12 -8.85 8.29 11.63
C ILE A 12 -7.68 8.50 10.66
N TYR A 13 -7.37 7.46 9.90
CA TYR A 13 -6.37 7.50 8.85
C TYR A 13 -7.08 7.48 7.50
N VAL A 14 -6.74 8.42 6.62
CA VAL A 14 -7.28 8.42 5.26
C VAL A 14 -6.14 8.22 4.27
N ILE A 15 -6.33 7.29 3.34
CA ILE A 15 -5.41 7.01 2.26
C ILE A 15 -6.09 7.39 0.95
N GLY A 16 -5.61 8.43 0.29
CA GLY A 16 -6.00 8.81 -1.05
C GLY A 16 -5.25 7.98 -2.07
N VAL A 17 -5.97 7.42 -3.04
CA VAL A 17 -5.41 6.67 -4.17
C VAL A 17 -5.77 7.40 -5.46
N ASN A 18 -4.77 7.64 -6.30
CA ASN A 18 -4.92 8.19 -7.64
C ASN A 18 -4.80 7.08 -8.68
N THR A 19 -5.92 6.69 -9.29
CA THR A 19 -6.00 5.59 -10.26
C THR A 19 -5.99 6.04 -11.73
N GLY A 20 -5.79 7.34 -12.02
CA GLY A 20 -5.65 7.86 -13.39
C GLY A 20 -6.36 9.18 -13.64
N THR A 21 -7.67 9.13 -13.90
CA THR A 21 -8.48 10.30 -14.26
C THR A 21 -9.37 10.75 -13.09
N GLY A 22 -9.90 11.98 -13.19
CA GLY A 22 -10.74 12.56 -12.14
C GLY A 22 -9.96 13.29 -11.04
N THR A 23 -9.01 14.14 -11.42
CA THR A 23 -8.16 14.89 -10.48
C THR A 23 -8.99 15.76 -9.52
N ILE A 24 -9.27 15.25 -8.31
CA ILE A 24 -9.71 16.07 -7.19
C ILE A 24 -8.43 16.61 -6.52
N ARG A 25 -8.30 17.94 -6.45
CA ARG A 25 -7.26 18.64 -5.67
C ARG A 25 -7.90 19.38 -4.50
N PRO A 26 -8.56 18.67 -3.58
CA PRO A 26 -9.42 19.33 -2.58
C PRO A 26 -8.60 20.20 -1.62
N PHE A 27 -7.30 19.94 -1.51
CA PHE A 27 -6.39 20.62 -0.58
C PHE A 27 -5.54 21.72 -1.24
N ALA A 28 -5.79 22.05 -2.52
CA ALA A 28 -5.07 23.14 -3.18
C ALA A 28 -5.27 24.51 -2.48
N SER A 29 -6.43 24.73 -1.86
CA SER A 29 -6.76 25.96 -1.12
C SER A 29 -5.96 26.12 0.19
N ILE A 30 -5.40 25.03 0.72
CA ILE A 30 -4.55 25.04 1.93
C ILE A 30 -3.07 24.84 1.59
N GLY A 31 -2.68 25.11 0.34
CA GLY A 31 -1.28 24.99 -0.14
C GLY A 31 -0.86 23.58 -0.55
N GLN A 32 -1.70 22.57 -0.34
CA GLN A 32 -1.38 21.16 -0.57
C GLN A 32 -1.78 20.72 -1.99
N ARG A 33 -1.17 21.35 -2.98
CA ARG A 33 -1.52 21.19 -4.40
C ARG A 33 -1.14 19.82 -4.96
N ASN A 34 -0.17 19.15 -4.34
CA ASN A 34 0.36 17.86 -4.78
C ASN A 34 -0.44 16.67 -4.25
N VAL A 35 -1.32 16.87 -3.27
CA VAL A 35 -2.22 15.83 -2.77
C VAL A 35 -3.36 15.64 -3.76
N ILE A 36 -3.24 14.58 -4.57
CA ILE A 36 -4.14 14.27 -5.69
C ILE A 36 -4.63 12.83 -5.51
N PHE A 37 -5.94 12.63 -5.57
CA PHE A 37 -6.56 11.32 -5.54
C PHE A 37 -7.98 11.39 -6.13
N ASN A 38 -8.50 10.24 -6.57
CA ASN A 38 -9.89 10.07 -7.01
C ASN A 38 -10.62 8.99 -6.17
N GLN A 39 -9.88 8.30 -5.30
CA GLN A 39 -10.40 7.30 -4.37
C GLN A 39 -9.87 7.60 -2.96
N ALA A 40 -10.67 7.29 -1.93
CA ALA A 40 -10.28 7.51 -0.54
C ALA A 40 -10.67 6.29 0.32
N ILE A 41 -9.64 5.68 0.90
CA ILE A 41 -9.75 4.62 1.91
C ILE A 41 -9.73 5.28 3.28
N VAL A 42 -10.67 4.91 4.14
CA VAL A 42 -10.70 5.35 5.53
C VAL A 42 -10.48 4.15 6.44
N ILE A 43 -9.50 4.25 7.35
CA ILE A 43 -9.22 3.27 8.39
C ILE A 43 -9.48 3.91 9.74
N ASN A 44 -10.34 3.28 10.53
CA ASN A 44 -10.64 3.67 11.89
C ASN A 44 -9.66 2.99 12.86
N LYS A 45 -9.45 3.61 14.02
CA LYS A 45 -8.54 3.09 15.05
C LYS A 45 -9.03 1.82 15.76
N ASP A 46 -10.26 1.40 15.49
CA ASP A 46 -10.86 0.17 16.00
C ASP A 46 -10.65 -1.04 15.07
N GLY A 47 -9.91 -0.87 13.97
CA GLY A 47 -9.65 -1.94 13.00
C GLY A 47 -10.72 -2.06 11.92
N THR A 48 -11.69 -1.14 11.85
CA THR A 48 -12.65 -1.10 10.75
C THR A 48 -12.21 -0.16 9.63
N GLY A 49 -12.73 -0.35 8.42
CA GLY A 49 -12.40 0.52 7.30
C GLY A 49 -13.40 0.50 6.16
N ARG A 50 -13.26 1.46 5.24
CA ARG A 50 -14.09 1.59 4.04
C ARG A 50 -13.32 2.19 2.86
N LEU A 51 -13.75 1.86 1.65
CA LEU A 51 -13.38 2.56 0.42
C LEU A 51 -14.66 3.09 -0.24
N GLY A 52 -14.85 4.41 -0.24
CA GLY A 52 -16.12 5.00 -0.66
C GLY A 52 -17.30 4.44 0.14
N ALA A 53 -18.25 3.80 -0.55
CA ALA A 53 -19.41 3.14 0.07
C ALA A 53 -19.14 1.68 0.48
N ALA A 54 -18.03 1.07 0.04
CA ALA A 54 -17.72 -0.32 0.35
C ALA A 54 -17.06 -0.44 1.73
N THR A 55 -17.62 -1.28 2.59
CA THR A 55 -16.99 -1.68 3.86
C THR A 55 -15.88 -2.70 3.58
N LEU A 56 -14.72 -2.51 4.20
CA LEU A 56 -13.60 -3.45 4.12
C LEU A 56 -13.78 -4.59 5.14
N ASP A 57 -13.22 -5.76 4.85
CA ASP A 57 -13.19 -6.86 5.81
C ASP A 57 -12.26 -6.47 7.00
N PRO A 58 -12.77 -6.45 8.25
CA PRO A 58 -11.93 -6.18 9.41
C PRO A 58 -10.78 -7.19 9.58
N ALA A 59 -10.90 -8.42 9.06
CA ALA A 59 -9.82 -9.41 9.12
C ALA A 59 -8.60 -9.00 8.28
N ASP A 60 -8.80 -8.14 7.28
CA ASP A 60 -7.75 -7.58 6.43
C ASP A 60 -7.10 -6.32 7.03
N ILE A 61 -7.55 -5.88 8.22
CA ILE A 61 -7.04 -4.70 8.90
C ILE A 61 -6.46 -5.11 10.26
N SER A 62 -5.18 -4.80 10.48
CA SER A 62 -4.48 -5.08 11.74
C SER A 62 -3.85 -3.81 12.28
N ILE A 63 -3.97 -3.61 13.59
CA ILE A 63 -3.35 -2.49 14.31
C ILE A 63 -2.45 -3.07 15.39
N VAL A 64 -1.16 -2.72 15.35
CA VAL A 64 -0.17 -3.17 16.33
C VAL A 64 0.67 -1.98 16.77
N GLY A 65 0.55 -1.63 18.05
CA GLY A 65 1.28 -0.50 18.62
C GLY A 65 0.92 0.80 17.92
N ASN A 66 1.90 1.41 17.25
CA ASN A 66 1.74 2.67 16.51
C ASN A 66 1.60 2.48 14.98
N SER A 67 1.39 1.25 14.52
CA SER A 67 1.30 0.89 13.11
C SER A 67 -0.01 0.20 12.79
N PHE A 68 -0.47 0.36 11.55
CA PHE A 68 -1.59 -0.42 11.01
C PHE A 68 -1.22 -0.98 9.64
N THR A 69 -1.84 -2.10 9.30
CA THR A 69 -1.79 -2.73 7.98
C THR A 69 -3.22 -2.92 7.50
N ALA A 70 -3.48 -2.61 6.23
CA ALA A 70 -4.76 -2.86 5.59
C ALA A 70 -4.51 -3.53 4.23
N ARG A 71 -5.16 -4.68 3.99
CA ARG A 71 -5.17 -5.35 2.68
C ARG A 71 -6.41 -4.92 1.91
N ILE A 72 -6.22 -4.45 0.69
CA ILE A 72 -7.29 -3.95 -0.17
C ILE A 72 -7.31 -4.80 -1.44
N ASP A 73 -8.47 -5.34 -1.79
CA ASP A 73 -8.66 -6.01 -3.07
C ASP A 73 -8.50 -5.00 -4.21
N ALA A 74 -7.67 -5.34 -5.21
CA ALA A 74 -7.46 -4.52 -6.38
C ALA A 74 -8.75 -4.30 -7.18
N ALA A 75 -9.72 -5.22 -7.13
CA ALA A 75 -11.03 -5.07 -7.75
C ALA A 75 -11.82 -3.87 -7.21
N LEU A 76 -11.55 -3.46 -5.98
CA LEU A 76 -12.18 -2.29 -5.37
C LEU A 76 -11.54 -0.97 -5.85
N LEU A 77 -10.36 -1.03 -6.47
CA LEU A 77 -9.64 0.13 -7.02
C LEU A 77 -9.46 0.00 -8.54
N PRO A 78 -10.56 0.04 -9.32
CA PRO A 78 -10.47 -0.06 -10.76
C PRO A 78 -9.67 1.11 -11.34
N SER A 79 -8.93 0.81 -12.42
CA SER A 79 -8.18 1.84 -13.14
C SER A 79 -9.13 2.86 -13.71
N THR A 80 -8.75 4.13 -13.58
CA THR A 80 -9.41 5.23 -14.29
C THR A 80 -8.48 5.85 -15.32
N GLY A 81 -7.31 5.25 -15.60
CA GLY A 81 -6.35 5.78 -16.57
C GLY A 81 -4.89 5.47 -16.26
N PHE A 82 -4.56 5.05 -15.03
CA PHE A 82 -3.24 4.54 -14.68
C PHE A 82 -3.25 3.01 -14.61
N ALA A 83 -2.14 2.39 -15.03
CA ALA A 83 -1.87 1.00 -14.67
C ALA A 83 -1.69 0.91 -13.14
N PHE A 84 -1.93 -0.28 -12.57
CA PHE A 84 -1.95 -0.47 -11.11
C PHE A 84 -0.62 -0.10 -10.45
N ASP A 85 0.50 -0.39 -11.12
CA ASP A 85 1.87 -0.01 -10.72
C ASP A 85 2.14 1.50 -10.77
N ARG A 86 1.24 2.27 -11.38
CA ARG A 86 1.31 3.73 -11.53
C ARG A 86 0.32 4.47 -10.64
N TYR A 87 -0.35 3.78 -9.73
CA TYR A 87 -1.22 4.44 -8.76
C TYR A 87 -0.40 5.33 -7.83
N GLY A 88 -0.89 6.54 -7.60
CA GLY A 88 -0.33 7.49 -6.65
C GLY A 88 -1.02 7.36 -5.29
N PHE A 89 -0.27 7.55 -4.20
CA PHE A 89 -0.79 7.40 -2.84
C PHE A 89 -0.46 8.61 -1.98
N ASN A 90 -1.43 8.98 -1.15
CA ASN A 90 -1.27 9.98 -0.09
C ASN A 90 -1.93 9.41 1.18
N LEU A 91 -1.33 9.58 2.35
CA LEU A 91 -1.96 9.30 3.64
C LEU A 91 -2.05 10.61 4.44
N TRP A 92 -3.19 10.85 5.07
CA TRP A 92 -3.35 11.97 6.00
C TRP A 92 -4.16 11.54 7.22
N PRO A 93 -3.54 11.58 8.41
CA PRO A 93 -4.26 11.44 9.68
C PRO A 93 -5.14 12.67 9.91
N ARG A 94 -6.31 12.43 10.50
CA ARG A 94 -7.25 13.50 10.85
C ARG A 94 -8.10 13.19 12.05
N VAL A 95 -8.46 14.20 12.83
CA VAL A 95 -9.21 14.05 14.09
C VAL A 95 -10.73 13.95 13.89
N GLY A 96 -11.25 14.43 12.76
CA GLY A 96 -12.69 14.47 12.44
C GLY A 96 -12.96 14.83 10.98
N PHE A 97 -14.25 14.88 10.58
CA PHE A 97 -14.76 15.21 9.22
C PHE A 97 -15.22 16.65 9.04
N ALA A 98 -14.90 17.55 9.98
CA ALA A 98 -15.42 18.91 9.95
C ALA A 98 -14.74 19.78 8.88
N GLY A 99 -13.43 19.61 8.67
CA GLY A 99 -12.73 20.34 7.62
C GLY A 99 -11.21 20.15 7.62
N ASN A 100 -10.52 21.00 6.85
CA ASN A 100 -9.07 20.93 6.69
C ASN A 100 -8.29 21.20 7.98
N SER A 101 -8.89 21.88 8.96
CA SER A 101 -8.33 22.08 10.30
C SER A 101 -8.15 20.77 11.08
N ASP A 102 -8.86 19.71 10.68
CA ASP A 102 -8.76 18.40 11.33
C ASP A 102 -7.57 17.58 10.82
N ILE A 103 -6.89 18.03 9.76
CA ILE A 103 -5.79 17.32 9.11
C ILE A 103 -4.48 17.68 9.82
N SER A 104 -3.78 16.66 10.29
CA SER A 104 -2.51 16.85 11.01
C SER A 104 -1.31 16.95 10.07
N ASP A 105 -1.30 16.16 8.99
CA ASP A 105 -0.18 16.08 8.04
C ASP A 105 -0.58 15.33 6.76
N PHE A 106 0.19 15.49 5.68
CA PHE A 106 0.13 14.68 4.45
C PHE A 106 1.44 13.92 4.26
N ALA A 107 1.37 12.60 4.10
CA ALA A 107 2.54 11.75 3.89
C ALA A 107 2.18 10.49 3.11
N PRO A 108 2.99 10.03 2.14
CA PRO A 108 3.87 10.85 1.32
C PRO A 108 3.07 11.76 0.37
N ASP A 109 3.66 12.86 -0.09
CA ASP A 109 3.07 13.78 -1.06
C ASP A 109 2.98 13.13 -2.46
N ASN A 110 1.92 12.35 -2.66
CA ASN A 110 1.57 11.69 -3.91
C ASN A 110 2.73 10.85 -4.47
N ALA A 111 3.31 10.03 -3.63
CA ALA A 111 4.36 9.11 -4.04
C ALA A 111 3.78 7.86 -4.69
N LEU A 112 4.57 7.29 -5.60
CA LEU A 112 4.35 5.93 -6.08
C LEU A 112 4.79 4.96 -4.99
N LEU A 113 4.02 3.91 -4.75
CA LEU A 113 4.52 2.78 -3.97
C LEU A 113 5.59 2.09 -4.80
N SER A 114 6.80 1.96 -4.25
CA SER A 114 7.85 1.17 -4.88
C SER A 114 7.37 -0.27 -4.99
N ALA A 115 7.38 -0.82 -6.20
CA ALA A 115 7.18 -2.25 -6.37
C ALA A 115 8.24 -2.99 -5.55
N VAL A 116 7.80 -3.83 -4.60
CA VAL A 116 8.70 -4.72 -3.88
C VAL A 116 9.09 -5.84 -4.87
N PRO A 117 10.39 -6.05 -5.15
CA PRO A 117 10.82 -7.05 -6.14
C PRO A 117 10.54 -8.49 -5.66
N GLU A 118 9.32 -8.98 -5.86
CA GLU A 118 8.95 -10.35 -5.48
C GLU A 118 8.08 -11.01 -6.55
N PRO A 119 8.65 -11.31 -7.73
CA PRO A 119 8.84 -12.73 -8.16
C PRO A 119 10.21 -13.07 -8.78
N ALA A 120 11.01 -12.09 -9.18
CA ALA A 120 12.29 -12.32 -9.87
C ALA A 120 13.35 -12.99 -8.97
N SER A 121 13.35 -12.66 -7.67
CA SER A 121 14.25 -13.27 -6.68
C SER A 121 14.04 -14.78 -6.56
N TRP A 122 12.77 -15.23 -6.63
CA TRP A 122 12.43 -16.65 -6.64
C TRP A 122 12.89 -17.34 -7.92
N ALA A 123 12.66 -16.70 -9.07
CA ALA A 123 13.12 -17.21 -10.35
C ALA A 123 14.66 -17.35 -10.41
N LEU A 124 15.39 -16.34 -9.89
CA LEU A 124 16.85 -16.37 -9.81
C LEU A 124 17.35 -17.43 -8.81
N MET A 125 16.67 -17.61 -7.67
CA MET A 125 17.01 -18.65 -6.70
C MET A 125 16.80 -20.05 -7.27
N ILE A 126 15.66 -20.29 -7.95
CA ILE A 126 15.37 -21.56 -8.61
C ILE A 126 16.38 -21.83 -9.74
N ALA A 127 16.67 -20.83 -10.57
CA ALA A 127 17.66 -20.95 -11.63
C ALA A 127 19.06 -21.27 -11.07
N GLY A 128 19.48 -20.56 -10.02
CA GLY A 128 20.76 -20.80 -9.35
C GLY A 128 20.87 -22.22 -8.77
N MET A 129 19.83 -22.70 -8.10
CA MET A 129 19.78 -24.08 -7.59
C MET A 129 19.77 -25.11 -8.74
N GLY A 130 19.06 -24.83 -9.83
CA GLY A 130 19.03 -25.68 -11.02
C GLY A 130 20.41 -25.85 -11.65
N VAL A 131 21.16 -24.75 -11.83
CA VAL A 131 22.52 -24.75 -12.36
C VAL A 131 23.48 -25.49 -11.44
N ALA A 132 23.44 -25.22 -10.13
CA ALA A 132 24.28 -25.89 -9.15
C ALA A 132 24.04 -27.41 -9.11
N GLY A 133 22.77 -27.83 -9.08
CA GLY A 133 22.37 -29.24 -9.10
C GLY A 133 22.79 -29.95 -10.39
N ALA A 134 22.62 -29.32 -11.55
CA ALA A 134 23.07 -29.85 -12.83
C ALA A 134 24.60 -30.02 -12.87
N GLY A 135 25.35 -29.04 -12.34
CA GLY A 135 26.81 -29.11 -12.23
C GLY A 135 27.29 -30.29 -11.39
N LEU A 136 26.65 -30.54 -10.24
CA LEU A 136 26.97 -31.69 -9.37
C LEU A 136 26.65 -33.04 -10.03
N ARG A 137 25.52 -33.15 -10.74
CA ARG A 137 25.16 -34.38 -11.47
C ARG A 137 26.16 -34.71 -12.58
N ARG A 138 26.58 -33.71 -13.36
CA ARG A 138 27.57 -33.89 -14.44
C ARG A 138 28.91 -34.40 -13.91
N ARG A 139 29.39 -33.87 -12.79
CA ARG A 139 30.66 -34.32 -12.16
C ARG A 139 30.62 -35.78 -11.73
N ARG A 140 29.49 -36.24 -11.16
CA ARG A 140 29.32 -37.63 -10.75
C ARG A 140 29.31 -38.60 -11.94
N GLN A 141 28.73 -38.20 -13.07
CA GLN A 141 28.74 -39.03 -14.29
C GLN A 141 30.15 -39.16 -14.89
N VAL A 142 30.91 -38.06 -14.95
CA VAL A 142 32.30 -38.09 -15.46
C VAL A 142 33.19 -38.96 -14.58
N ALA A 143 33.06 -38.85 -13.25
CA ALA A 143 33.83 -39.66 -12.31
C ALA A 143 33.46 -41.16 -12.31
N ALA A 144 32.29 -41.55 -12.83
CA ALA A 144 31.86 -42.95 -12.91
C ALA A 144 32.30 -43.65 -14.22
N ILE A 145 32.80 -42.88 -15.20
CA ILE A 145 33.27 -43.39 -16.50
C ILE A 145 34.82 -43.47 -16.55
N ALA A 146 35.51 -42.81 -15.61
CA ALA A 146 36.95 -42.88 -15.40
C ALA A 146 37.32 -44.05 -14.47
#